data_AF-A0A7Y2EQ25-F1
#
_entry.id   AF-A0A7Y2EQ25-F1
#
_cell.length_a   1.000
_cell.length_b   1.000
_cell.length_c   1.000
_cell.angle_alpha   90.00
_cell.angle_beta   90.00
_cell.angle_gamma   90.00
#
_symmetry.space_group_name_H-M   'P 1'
#
loop_
_entity.id
_entity.type
_entity.pdbx_description
1 polymer ?
#
loop_
_entity_poly.entity_id
_entity_poly.type
_entity_poly.pdbx_seq_one_letter_code
_entity_poly.pdbx_strand_id
1 'polypeptide(L)' 'MLEAYREHAAERAALNIPPKPLSPEQVAGLVELLKNPPAGEGDFLLELLSERVPPGVDEAAYVK' A
#
# COMPACT_ATOMS: atom_id res chain seq x y z
N MET A 1 0.21 -3.51 -8.49
CA MET A 1 -0.09 -3.10 -7.10
C MET A 1 -0.70 -1.71 -7.06
N LEU A 2 0.02 -0.65 -7.47
CA LEU A 2 -0.46 0.74 -7.37
C LEU A 2 -1.82 1.02 -8.02
N GLU A 3 -2.04 0.56 -9.25
CA GLU A 3 -3.31 0.78 -9.96
C GLU A 3 -4.48 0.14 -9.21
N ALA A 4 -4.36 -1.14 -8.86
CA ALA A 4 -5.34 -1.85 -8.04
C ALA A 4 -5.57 -1.20 -6.66
N TYR A 5 -4.53 -0.65 -6.03
CA TYR A 5 -4.68 0.10 -4.77
C TYR A 5 -5.49 1.39 -4.98
N ARG A 6 -5.20 2.15 -6.03
CA ARG A 6 -5.91 3.40 -6.35
C ARG A 6 -7.38 3.15 -6.70
N GLU A 7 -7.66 2.09 -7.45
CA GLU A 7 -9.03 1.66 -7.78
C GLU A 7 -9.82 1.34 -6.49
N HIS A 8 -9.27 0.48 -5.64
CA HIS A 8 -9.89 0.14 -4.35
C HIS A 8 -10.07 1.36 -3.43
N ALA A 9 -9.09 2.26 -3.39
CA ALA A 9 -9.19 3.50 -2.61
C ALA A 9 -10.33 4.40 -3.15
N ALA A 10 -10.47 4.52 -4.47
CA ALA A 10 -11.54 5.28 -5.10
C ALA A 10 -12.93 4.67 -4.84
N GLU A 11 -13.07 3.35 -4.98
CA GLU A 11 -14.31 2.63 -4.68
C GLU A 11 -14.76 2.86 -3.23
N ARG A 12 -13.82 2.81 -2.29
CA ARG A 12 -14.10 3.00 -0.87
C ARG A 12 -14.35 4.45 -0.51
N ALA A 13 -13.65 5.38 -1.16
CA ALA A 13 -13.93 6.81 -1.04
C ALA A 13 -15.36 7.16 -1.52
N ALA A 14 -15.86 6.52 -2.58
CA ALA A 14 -17.25 6.68 -3.04
C ALA A 14 -18.29 6.24 -1.99
N LEU A 15 -17.89 5.34 -1.08
CA LEU A 15 -18.68 4.90 0.07
C LEU A 15 -18.37 5.69 1.36
N ASN A 16 -17.56 6.75 1.28
CA ASN A 16 -17.08 7.55 2.42
C ASN A 16 -16.35 6.73 3.50
N ILE A 17 -15.60 5.70 3.10
CA ILE A 17 -14.81 4.86 4.02
C ILE A 17 -13.35 4.78 3.57
N PRO A 18 -12.39 4.67 4.51
CA PRO A 18 -10.98 4.57 4.16
C PRO A 18 -10.65 3.24 3.46
N PRO A 19 -9.59 3.17 2.63
CA PRO A 19 -9.13 1.93 2.03
C PRO A 19 -8.78 0.88 3.10
N LYS A 20 -8.89 -0.40 2.73
CA LYS A 20 -8.39 -1.48 3.59
C LYS A 20 -6.86 -1.40 3.71
N PRO A 21 -6.27 -1.91 4.81
CA PRO A 21 -4.82 -2.11 4.90
C PRO A 21 -4.29 -2.98 3.75
N LEU A 22 -2.99 -2.87 3.48
CA LEU A 22 -2.32 -3.65 2.45
C LEU A 22 -2.25 -5.12 2.86
N SER A 23 -2.49 -6.01 1.89
CA SER A 23 -2.24 -7.44 2.05
C SER A 23 -0.73 -7.76 1.94
N PRO A 24 -0.29 -8.96 2.36
CA PRO A 24 1.11 -9.37 2.22
C PRO A 24 1.62 -9.29 0.77
N GLU A 25 0.79 -9.65 -0.21
CA GLU A 25 1.13 -9.57 -1.63
C GLU A 25 1.27 -8.13 -2.11
N GLN A 26 0.44 -7.22 -1.58
CA GLN A 26 0.55 -5.80 -1.88
C GLN A 26 1.81 -5.18 -1.25
N VAL A 27 2.17 -5.57 -0.03
CA VAL A 27 3.43 -5.14 0.60
C VAL A 27 4.64 -5.68 -0.17
N ALA A 28 4.62 -6.94 -0.62
CA ALA A 28 5.68 -7.47 -1.47
C ALA A 28 5.83 -6.66 -2.77
N GLY A 29 4.71 -6.31 -3.42
CA GLY A 29 4.70 -5.43 -4.59
C GLY A 29 5.20 -4.01 -4.27
N LEU A 30 4.91 -3.49 -3.08
CA LEU A 30 5.40 -2.19 -2.61
C LEU A 30 6.93 -2.19 -2.45
N VAL A 31 7.49 -3.24 -1.85
CA VAL A 31 8.94 -3.39 -1.66
C VAL A 31 9.68 -3.37 -2.99
N GLU A 32 9.16 -4.05 -4.02
CA GLU A 32 9.76 -4.00 -5.36
C GLU A 32 9.72 -2.60 -5.98
N LEU A 33 8.63 -1.85 -5.79
CA LEU A 33 8.53 -0.47 -6.25
C LEU A 33 9.50 0.46 -5.50
N LEU A 34 9.70 0.26 -4.20
CA LEU A 34 10.62 1.08 -3.41
C LEU A 34 12.09 0.91 -3.82
N LYS A 35 12.47 -0.25 -4.39
CA LYS A 35 13.84 -0.47 -4.91
C LYS A 35 14.14 0.37 -6.16
N ASN A 36 13.14 0.62 -6.99
CA ASN A 36 13.25 1.44 -8.19
C ASN A 36 11.98 2.29 -8.37
N PRO A 37 11.84 3.36 -7.56
CA PRO A 37 10.60 4.11 -7.48
C PRO A 37 10.32 4.81 -8.80
N PRO A 38 9.08 4.70 -9.34
CA PRO A 38 8.68 5.52 -10.47
C PRO A 38 8.83 7.00 -10.15
N ALA A 39 9.18 7.80 -11.15
CA ALA A 39 9.41 9.23 -10.97
C ALA A 39 8.17 9.91 -10.37
N GLY A 40 8.36 10.64 -9.27
CA GLY A 40 7.29 11.36 -8.57
C GLY A 40 6.43 10.52 -7.62
N GLU A 41 6.65 9.20 -7.52
CA GLU A 41 5.86 8.33 -6.64
C GLU A 41 6.52 8.04 -5.28
N GLY A 42 7.77 8.46 -5.07
CA GLY A 42 8.56 8.11 -3.88
C GLY A 42 7.88 8.41 -2.54
N ASP A 43 7.36 9.62 -2.37
CA ASP A 43 6.68 10.03 -1.13
C ASP A 43 5.38 9.24 -0.90
N PHE A 44 4.66 8.93 -1.99
CA PHE A 44 3.44 8.14 -1.90
C PHE A 44 3.74 6.68 -1.51
N LEU A 45 4.78 6.07 -2.09
CA LEU A 45 5.22 4.73 -1.70
C LEU A 45 5.64 4.68 -0.22
N LEU A 46 6.31 5.72 0.27
CA LEU A 46 6.68 5.86 1.69
C LEU A 46 5.45 6.03 2.59
N GLU A 47 4.44 6.80 2.17
CA GLU A 47 3.17 6.90 2.90
C GLU A 47 2.49 5.53 3.00
N LEU A 48 2.40 4.78 1.90
CA LEU A 48 1.80 3.45 1.89
C LEU A 48 2.53 2.50 2.86
N LEU A 49 3.86 2.52 2.88
CA LEU A 49 4.66 1.68 3.78
C LEU A 49 4.46 2.09 5.24
N SER A 50 4.38 3.39 5.51
CA SER A 50 4.27 3.95 6.86
C SER A 50 2.89 3.72 7.46
N GLU A 51 1.84 3.99 6.69
CA GLU A 51 0.47 4.17 7.21
C GLU A 51 -0.51 3.06 6.80
N ARG A 52 -0.17 2.22 5.82
CA ARG A 52 -1.11 1.23 5.25
C ARG A 52 -0.76 -0.21 5.52
N VAL A 53 0.33 -0.50 6.22
CA VAL A 53 0.70 -1.86 6.65
C VAL A 53 0.23 -2.10 8.09
N PRO A 54 -0.54 -3.16 8.37
CA PRO A 54 -0.88 -3.55 9.74
C PRO A 54 0.36 -3.72 10.62
N PRO A 55 0.30 -3.45 11.93
CA PRO A 55 1.41 -3.67 12.85
C PRO A 55 1.42 -5.11 13.43
N GLY A 56 2.48 -5.44 14.17
CA GLY A 56 2.54 -6.65 14.98
C GLY A 56 3.00 -7.89 14.20
N VAL A 57 2.34 -9.02 14.43
CA VAL A 57 2.66 -10.32 13.80
C VAL A 57 1.78 -10.61 12.57
N ASP A 58 1.16 -9.57 12.01
CA ASP A 58 0.40 -9.68 10.77
C ASP A 58 1.33 -10.09 9.61
N GLU A 59 0.82 -10.88 8.68
CA GLU A 59 1.62 -11.38 7.55
C GLU A 59 2.15 -10.22 6.67
N ALA A 60 1.41 -9.14 6.52
CA ALA A 60 1.87 -7.96 5.79
C ALA A 60 2.93 -7.18 6.58
N ALA A 61 2.85 -7.20 7.92
CA ALA A 61 3.88 -6.64 8.81
C ALA A 61 5.19 -7.44 8.73
N TYR A 62 5.12 -8.76 8.56
CA TYR A 62 6.29 -9.62 8.38
C TYR A 62 7.02 -9.36 7.04
N VAL A 63 6.27 -8.98 6.00
CA VAL A 63 6.84 -8.64 4.68
C VAL A 63 7.47 -7.24 4.66
N LYS A 64 6.99 -6.33 5.51
CA LYS A 64 7.52 -4.96 5.68
C LYS A 64 8.88 -4.95 6.38
#